data_AF-A0A4S8KSX0-F1
#
_entry.id   AF-A0A4S8KSX0-F1
#
_cell.length_a   1.000
_cell.length_b   1.000
_cell.length_c   1.000
_cell.angle_alpha   90.00
_cell.angle_beta   90.00
_cell.angle_gamma   90.00
#
_symmetry.space_group_name_H-M   'P 1'
#
loop_
_entity.id
_entity.type
_entity.pdbx_description
1 polymer ?
#
loop_
_entity_poly.entity_id
_entity_poly.type
_entity_poly.pdbx_seq_one_letter_code
_entity_poly.pdbx_strand_id
1 'polypeptide(L)'
;EVDVSRIRGNVSDQNKRFAVNIFLHFIGAREENFGAQVGRRLKLVEMNVPSRNGKATEAKTVFEITVTKDMCNTYGTLHGACTTYIVDPCSVSALVVLGVALGVDGTGVSQSMNL
;
A
#
# COMPACT_ATOMS: atom_id res chain seq x y z
N GLU A 1 1.80 18.66 -5.23
CA GLU A 1 2.44 17.41 -5.68
C GLU A 1 2.86 16.61 -4.45
N VAL A 2 2.75 15.29 -4.47
CA VAL A 2 3.12 14.45 -3.31
C VAL A 2 4.64 14.41 -3.16
N ASP A 3 5.14 14.67 -1.95
CA ASP A 3 6.56 14.49 -1.62
C ASP A 3 6.90 13.00 -1.47
N VAL A 4 7.85 12.54 -2.28
CA VAL A 4 8.33 11.14 -2.32
C VAL A 4 9.79 11.01 -1.90
N SER A 5 10.44 12.11 -1.48
CA SER A 5 11.85 12.14 -1.11
C SER A 5 12.21 11.19 0.04
N ARG A 6 11.23 10.89 0.90
CA ARG A 6 11.37 9.97 2.04
C ARG A 6 11.02 8.52 1.71
N ILE A 7 10.51 8.24 0.51
CA ILE A 7 10.18 6.89 0.06
C ILE A 7 11.44 6.26 -0.51
N ARG A 8 11.97 5.25 0.19
CA ARG A 8 13.18 4.53 -0.19
C ARG A 8 12.94 3.59 -1.37
N GLY A 9 14.04 3.03 -1.89
CA GLY A 9 14.01 1.99 -2.91
C GLY A 9 14.28 2.48 -4.33
N ASN A 10 14.33 1.53 -5.27
CA ASN A 10 14.88 1.69 -6.61
C ASN A 10 13.90 2.23 -7.67
N VAL A 11 12.65 2.50 -7.31
CA VAL A 11 11.64 3.05 -8.22
C VAL A 11 11.91 4.55 -8.44
N SER A 12 11.73 5.06 -9.66
CA SER A 12 11.91 6.47 -9.98
C SER A 12 10.91 7.36 -9.24
N ASP A 13 11.27 8.62 -8.96
CA ASP A 13 10.39 9.56 -8.25
C ASP A 13 9.08 9.82 -9.00
N GLN A 14 9.12 9.87 -10.33
CA GLN A 14 7.91 9.99 -11.15
C GLN A 14 6.95 8.82 -10.90
N ASN A 15 7.47 7.59 -10.92
CA ASN A 15 6.66 6.40 -10.69
C ASN A 15 6.20 6.29 -9.24
N LYS A 16 7.03 6.71 -8.27
CA LYS A 16 6.62 6.83 -6.86
C LYS A 16 5.43 7.77 -6.71
N ARG A 17 5.47 8.97 -7.32
CA ARG A 17 4.37 9.93 -7.23
C ARG A 17 3.09 9.39 -7.82
N PHE A 18 3.18 8.75 -9.00
CA PHE A 18 2.02 8.13 -9.62
C PHE A 18 1.42 7.02 -8.76
N ALA A 19 2.25 6.10 -8.25
CA ALA A 19 1.81 5.03 -7.36
C ALA A 19 1.21 5.56 -6.04
N VAL A 20 1.79 6.62 -5.44
CA VAL A 20 1.22 7.22 -4.23
C VAL A 20 -0.12 7.88 -4.51
N ASN A 21 -0.30 8.57 -5.64
CA ASN A 21 -1.60 9.15 -5.99
C ASN A 21 -2.69 8.07 -6.11
N ILE A 22 -2.36 6.92 -6.71
CA ILE A 22 -3.28 5.78 -6.77
C ILE A 22 -3.55 5.22 -5.37
N PHE A 23 -2.51 5.02 -4.55
CA PHE A 23 -2.68 4.57 -3.17
C PHE A 23 -3.61 5.50 -2.37
N LEU A 24 -3.37 6.82 -2.46
CA LEU A 24 -4.21 7.84 -1.85
C LEU A 24 -5.66 7.80 -2.35
N HIS A 25 -5.92 7.33 -3.57
CA HIS A 25 -7.29 7.10 -4.04
C HIS A 25 -7.96 5.94 -3.29
N PHE A 26 -7.27 4.83 -3.06
CA PHE A 26 -7.80 3.67 -2.32
C PHE A 26 -8.09 3.96 -0.85
N ILE A 27 -7.21 4.72 -0.18
CA ILE A 27 -7.37 5.07 1.24
C ILE A 27 -8.04 6.43 1.49
N GLY A 28 -8.20 7.24 0.44
CA GLY A 28 -8.71 8.61 0.46
C GLY A 28 -10.22 8.72 0.45
N ALA A 29 -10.91 7.65 0.83
CA ALA A 29 -12.34 7.64 1.08
C ALA A 29 -12.74 8.80 2.01
N ARG A 30 -13.99 9.28 1.90
CA ARG A 30 -14.56 10.24 2.85
C ARG A 30 -14.33 9.73 4.27
N GLU A 31 -14.11 10.63 5.22
CA GLU A 31 -13.75 10.23 6.59
C GLU A 31 -14.82 9.34 7.26
N GLU A 32 -16.06 9.49 6.81
CA GLU A 32 -17.24 8.70 7.19
C GLU A 32 -17.19 7.25 6.68
N ASN A 33 -16.36 6.95 5.68
CA ASN A 33 -16.29 5.64 5.07
C ASN A 33 -15.49 4.67 5.95
N PHE A 34 -15.86 3.40 5.90
CA PHE A 34 -15.20 2.34 6.65
C PHE A 34 -13.69 2.32 6.39
N GLY A 35 -12.91 2.22 7.47
CA GLY A 35 -11.46 2.09 7.41
C GLY A 35 -10.69 3.36 7.05
N ALA A 36 -11.35 4.46 6.62
CA ALA A 36 -10.66 5.68 6.18
C ALA A 36 -9.69 6.25 7.23
N GLN A 37 -10.06 6.20 8.51
CA GLN A 37 -9.18 6.65 9.60
C GLN A 37 -7.92 5.80 9.76
N VAL A 38 -8.03 4.48 9.54
CA VAL A 38 -6.88 3.55 9.57
C VAL A 38 -6.03 3.73 8.33
N GLY A 39 -6.66 3.78 7.15
CA GLY A 39 -5.98 3.91 5.86
C GLY A 39 -5.12 5.17 5.78
N ARG A 40 -5.65 6.33 6.21
CA ARG A 40 -4.91 7.61 6.25
C ARG A 40 -3.68 7.60 7.16
N ARG A 41 -3.55 6.65 8.09
CA ARG A 41 -2.39 6.52 8.98
C ARG A 41 -1.30 5.61 8.40
N LEU A 42 -1.57 4.90 7.30
CA LEU A 42 -0.57 4.11 6.59
C LEU A 42 0.44 5.01 5.88
N LYS A 43 1.72 4.74 6.11
CA LYS A 43 2.84 5.47 5.50
C LYS A 43 3.58 4.54 4.57
N LEU A 44 3.56 4.80 3.27
CA LEU A 44 4.40 4.10 2.30
C LEU A 44 5.84 4.60 2.43
N VAL A 45 6.76 3.74 2.90
CA VAL A 45 8.15 4.13 3.21
C VAL A 45 9.19 3.55 2.25
N GLU A 46 8.80 2.58 1.43
CA GLU A 46 9.71 1.93 0.47
C GLU A 46 8.95 1.37 -0.73
N MET A 47 9.51 1.53 -1.93
CA MET A 47 9.05 0.89 -3.17
C MET A 47 10.24 0.31 -3.92
N ASN A 48 10.21 -0.99 -4.21
CA ASN A 48 11.24 -1.68 -4.97
C ASN A 48 10.64 -2.54 -6.08
N VAL A 49 11.29 -2.53 -7.23
CA VAL A 49 11.05 -3.46 -8.34
C VAL A 49 12.40 -4.07 -8.71
N PRO A 50 12.86 -5.12 -8.00
CA PRO A 50 14.11 -5.77 -8.31
C PRO A 50 14.03 -6.44 -9.70
N SER A 51 14.98 -6.11 -10.57
CA SER A 51 15.18 -6.88 -11.80
C SER A 51 15.83 -8.21 -11.45
N ARG A 52 15.20 -9.33 -11.81
CA ARG A 52 15.75 -10.67 -11.62
C ARG A 52 15.98 -11.30 -12.97
N ASN A 53 17.25 -11.43 -13.37
CA ASN A 53 17.65 -12.10 -14.60
C ASN A 53 17.02 -13.50 -14.68
N GLY A 54 16.12 -13.70 -15.66
CA GLY A 54 15.45 -14.98 -15.90
C GLY A 54 14.29 -15.35 -14.97
N LYS A 55 13.81 -14.42 -14.13
CA LYS A 55 12.57 -14.62 -13.32
C LYS A 55 11.54 -13.54 -13.64
N ALA A 56 10.28 -13.81 -13.28
CA ALA A 56 9.23 -12.82 -13.34
C ALA A 56 9.60 -11.58 -12.51
N THR A 57 9.28 -10.40 -13.05
CA THR A 57 9.44 -9.13 -12.33
C THR A 57 8.51 -9.12 -11.12
N GLU A 58 9.05 -8.74 -9.96
CA GLU A 58 8.31 -8.66 -8.70
C GLU A 58 8.39 -7.21 -8.20
N ALA A 59 7.35 -6.75 -7.51
CA ALA A 59 7.37 -5.47 -6.79
C ALA A 59 7.20 -5.72 -5.29
N LYS A 60 7.85 -4.88 -4.48
CA LYS A 60 7.76 -4.89 -3.03
C LYS A 60 7.53 -3.47 -2.54
N THR A 61 6.49 -3.30 -1.72
CA THR A 61 6.21 -2.07 -0.99
C THR A 61 6.33 -2.33 0.51
N VAL A 62 6.70 -1.30 1.27
CA VAL A 62 6.75 -1.37 2.74
C VAL A 62 5.94 -0.22 3.31
N PHE A 63 5.05 -0.55 4.25
CA PHE A 63 4.26 0.42 4.98
C PHE A 63 4.61 0.42 6.46
N GLU A 64 4.49 1.59 7.07
CA GLU A 64 4.54 1.77 8.51
C GLU A 64 3.23 2.39 9.00
N ILE A 65 2.77 1.94 10.17
CA ILE A 65 1.62 2.52 10.87
C ILE A 65 1.84 2.42 12.37
N THR A 66 1.48 3.48 13.08
CA THR A 66 1.45 3.46 14.54
C THR A 66 0.11 2.90 14.99
N VAL A 67 0.12 1.79 15.73
CA VAL A 67 -1.10 1.23 16.33
C VAL A 67 -1.55 2.09 17.49
N THR A 68 -2.80 2.53 17.46
CA THR A 68 -3.44 3.35 18.50
C THR A 68 -4.65 2.61 19.08
N LYS A 69 -5.14 3.10 20.23
CA LYS A 69 -6.16 2.41 21.04
C LYS A 69 -7.45 2.08 20.28
N ASP A 70 -7.88 2.94 19.36
CA ASP A 70 -9.06 2.76 18.49
C ASP A 70 -8.92 1.60 17.49
N MET A 71 -7.70 1.11 17.28
CA MET A 71 -7.41 -0.05 16.43
C MET A 71 -7.27 -1.35 17.22
N CYS A 72 -7.35 -1.30 18.56
CA CYS A 72 -7.16 -2.47 19.41
C CYS A 72 -8.47 -3.20 19.71
N ASN A 73 -8.38 -4.51 19.89
CA ASN A 73 -9.46 -5.34 20.43
C ASN A 73 -9.53 -5.23 21.96
N THR A 74 -10.42 -6.01 22.58
CA THR A 74 -10.62 -6.07 24.04
C THR A 74 -9.39 -6.53 24.83
N TYR A 75 -8.41 -7.16 24.18
CA TYR A 75 -7.14 -7.56 24.78
C TYR A 75 -6.03 -6.50 24.63
N GLY A 76 -6.33 -5.35 24.03
CA GLY A 76 -5.35 -4.28 23.80
C GLY A 76 -4.37 -4.56 22.65
N THR A 77 -4.61 -5.59 21.83
CA THR A 77 -3.79 -5.91 20.65
C THR A 77 -4.49 -5.46 19.37
N LEU A 78 -3.73 -5.28 18.28
CA LEU A 78 -4.29 -4.87 16.99
C LEU A 78 -5.46 -5.78 16.59
N HIS A 79 -6.64 -5.19 16.38
CA HIS A 79 -7.86 -5.91 16.07
C HIS A 79 -7.73 -6.60 14.70
N GLY A 80 -8.15 -7.88 14.61
CA GLY A 80 -8.05 -8.66 13.37
C GLY A 80 -8.67 -7.97 12.16
N ALA A 81 -9.85 -7.37 12.30
CA ALA A 81 -10.47 -6.57 11.24
C ALA A 81 -9.62 -5.35 10.78
N CYS A 82 -8.90 -4.69 11.69
CA CYS A 82 -7.96 -3.61 11.31
C CYS A 82 -6.77 -4.21 10.54
N THR A 83 -6.23 -5.34 10.99
CA THR A 83 -5.17 -6.06 10.28
C THR A 83 -5.59 -6.43 8.86
N THR A 84 -6.76 -7.07 8.70
CA THR A 84 -7.34 -7.43 7.40
C THR A 84 -7.51 -6.19 6.51
N TYR A 85 -8.08 -5.11 7.04
CA TYR A 85 -8.22 -3.86 6.32
C TYR A 85 -6.86 -3.29 5.88
N ILE A 86 -5.81 -3.36 6.70
CA ILE A 86 -4.47 -2.85 6.36
C ILE A 86 -3.83 -3.69 5.24
N VAL A 87 -4.01 -5.00 5.25
CA VAL A 87 -3.43 -5.89 4.24
C VAL A 87 -3.92 -5.54 2.83
N ASP A 88 -5.19 -5.18 2.68
CA ASP A 88 -5.81 -4.86 1.39
C ASP A 88 -5.07 -3.73 0.61
N PRO A 89 -5.03 -2.48 1.07
CA PRO A 89 -4.35 -1.39 0.37
C PRO A 89 -2.82 -1.59 0.29
N CYS A 90 -2.22 -2.29 1.28
CA CYS A 90 -0.80 -2.64 1.20
C CYS A 90 -0.53 -3.62 0.05
N SER A 91 -1.38 -4.63 -0.13
CA SER A 91 -1.24 -5.63 -1.21
C SER A 91 -1.46 -5.01 -2.59
N VAL A 92 -2.50 -4.18 -2.74
CA VAL A 92 -2.79 -3.44 -3.98
C VAL A 92 -1.63 -2.53 -4.37
N SER A 93 -0.99 -1.87 -3.41
CA SER A 93 0.14 -0.98 -3.72
C SER A 93 1.30 -1.70 -4.44
N ALA A 94 1.59 -2.96 -4.10
CA ALA A 94 2.65 -3.72 -4.75
C ALA A 94 2.28 -4.02 -6.21
N LEU A 95 1.01 -4.34 -6.46
CA LEU A 95 0.50 -4.57 -7.80
C LEU A 95 0.50 -3.29 -8.65
N VAL A 96 0.13 -2.16 -8.07
CA VAL A 96 0.21 -0.85 -8.71
C VAL A 96 1.66 -0.53 -9.08
N VAL A 97 2.60 -0.68 -8.14
CA VAL A 97 4.04 -0.43 -8.40
C VAL A 97 4.58 -1.36 -9.49
N LEU A 98 4.16 -2.63 -9.51
CA LEU A 98 4.52 -3.58 -10.57
C LEU A 98 3.95 -3.16 -11.93
N GLY A 99 2.66 -2.83 -11.98
CA GLY A 99 1.98 -2.38 -13.20
C GLY A 99 2.65 -1.14 -13.79
N VAL A 100 2.94 -0.15 -12.95
CA VAL A 100 3.68 1.06 -13.34
C VAL A 100 5.05 0.75 -13.91
N ALA A 101 5.79 -0.20 -13.31
CA ALA A 101 7.10 -0.60 -13.82
C ALA A 101 7.02 -1.37 -15.15
N LEU A 102 5.93 -2.11 -15.38
CA LEU A 102 5.70 -2.88 -16.61
C LEU A 102 4.94 -2.10 -17.69
N GLY A 103 4.45 -0.89 -17.40
CA GLY A 103 3.64 -0.10 -18.32
C GLY A 103 2.23 -0.67 -18.53
N VAL A 104 1.68 -1.39 -17.55
CA VAL A 104 0.32 -1.96 -17.56
C VAL A 104 -0.50 -1.44 -16.39
N ASP A 105 -1.82 -1.49 -16.51
CA ASP A 105 -2.70 -1.12 -15.40
C ASP A 105 -2.72 -2.21 -14.32
N GLY A 106 -2.16 -1.89 -13.16
CA GLY A 106 -2.13 -2.78 -11.98
C GLY A 106 -3.24 -2.50 -10.95
N THR A 107 -4.20 -1.62 -11.26
CA THR A 107 -5.23 -1.17 -10.29
C THR A 107 -6.39 -2.14 -10.12
N GLY A 108 -6.62 -3.04 -11.08
CA GLY A 108 -7.78 -3.93 -11.11
C GLY A 108 -7.39 -5.40 -11.14
N VAL A 109 -7.31 -6.04 -9.97
CA VAL A 109 -7.26 -7.52 -9.88
C VAL A 109 -8.19 -7.99 -8.77
N SER A 110 -8.87 -9.10 -9.00
CA SER A 110 -9.57 -9.85 -7.96
C SER A 110 -8.68 -11.01 -7.56
N GLN A 111 -8.12 -10.95 -6.35
CA GLN A 111 -7.35 -12.07 -5.78
C GLN A 111 -8.06 -12.59 -4.56
N SER A 112 -8.19 -13.91 -4.46
CA SER A 112 -8.65 -14.54 -3.23
C SER A 112 -7.56 -14.38 -2.16
N MET A 113 -7.97 -13.92 -0.99
CA MET A 113 -7.10 -13.77 0.16
C MET A 113 -7.64 -14.64 1.28
N ASN A 114 -6.86 -15.66 1.68
CA ASN A 114 -7.16 -16.45 2.86
C ASN A 114 -6.48 -15.76 4.04
N LEU A 115 -7.27 -15.09 4.87
CA LEU A 115 -6.84 -14.39 6.08
C LEU A 115 -7.17 -15.18 7.33
#